data_AF-A0A1D2VHX5-F1
#
_entry.id   AF-A0A1D2VHX5-F1
#
_cell.length_a   1.000
_cell.length_b   1.000
_cell.length_c   1.000
_cell.angle_alpha   90.00
_cell.angle_beta   90.00
_cell.angle_gamma   90.00
#
_symmetry.space_group_name_H-M   'P 1'
#
loop_
_entity.id
_entity.type
_entity.pdbx_description
1 polymer ?
#
loop_
_entity_poly.entity_id
_entity_poly.type
_entity_poly.pdbx_seq_one_letter_code
_entity_poly.pdbx_strand_id
1 'polypeptide(L)'
;DWESVPDFCPSLSTLPNNSKCLKTEWKGQPMNIDNDPLINKLHPAEVVLASILRLPCNLYLDSKRRLFAEKVCRLKKGLLFRRTDAQKACRIDVNKASRLFAAYEKIGWLEDSNFKQYL
;
A
#
# COMPACT_ATOMS: atom_id res chain seq x y z
N ASP A 1 9.96 -5.58 -11.65
CA ASP A 1 10.47 -5.58 -10.28
C ASP A 1 9.84 -4.43 -9.51
N TRP A 2 9.70 -4.52 -8.19
CA TRP A 2 9.20 -3.41 -7.37
C TRP A 2 10.15 -2.20 -7.44
N GLU A 3 11.45 -2.44 -7.70
CA GLU A 3 12.48 -1.42 -7.92
C GLU A 3 12.26 -0.62 -9.22
N SER A 4 11.61 -1.21 -10.22
CA SER A 4 11.31 -0.53 -11.49
C SER A 4 10.17 0.49 -11.37
N VAL A 5 9.41 0.46 -10.27
CA VAL A 5 8.27 1.36 -10.05
C VAL A 5 8.74 2.53 -9.19
N PRO A 6 8.49 3.78 -9.61
CA PRO A 6 8.83 4.96 -8.80
C PRO A 6 8.12 4.91 -7.44
N ASP A 7 8.87 5.19 -6.37
CA ASP A 7 8.33 5.26 -5.02
C ASP A 7 7.73 6.65 -4.78
N PHE A 8 6.40 6.70 -4.75
CA PHE A 8 5.63 7.89 -4.39
C PHE A 8 4.97 7.75 -3.02
N CYS A 9 5.44 6.81 -2.20
CA CYS A 9 4.80 6.54 -0.93
C CYS A 9 4.99 7.73 0.02
N PRO A 10 3.96 8.13 0.76
CA PRO A 10 4.13 9.11 1.83
C PRO A 10 5.10 8.58 2.91
N SER A 11 5.80 9.50 3.58
CA SER A 11 6.80 9.19 4.60
C SER A 11 6.20 8.31 5.71
N LEU A 12 6.89 7.22 6.06
CA LEU A 12 6.49 6.30 7.13
C LEU A 12 6.31 7.01 8.48
N SER A 13 6.99 8.14 8.70
CA SER A 13 6.84 9.00 9.88
C SER A 13 5.45 9.62 10.06
N THR A 14 4.61 9.60 9.02
CA THR A 14 3.20 10.02 9.13
C THR A 14 2.32 8.96 9.80
N LEU A 15 2.80 7.72 9.93
CA LEU A 15 2.10 6.68 10.67
C LEU A 15 2.27 6.91 12.18
N PRO A 16 1.20 6.75 12.97
CA PRO A 16 1.36 6.64 14.42
C PRO A 16 2.29 5.46 14.73
N ASN A 17 3.03 5.54 15.84
CA ASN A 17 3.88 4.45 16.33
C ASN A 17 3.03 3.27 16.88
N ASN A 18 2.14 2.74 16.05
CA ASN A 18 1.21 1.68 16.37
C ASN A 18 1.08 0.74 15.17
N SER A 19 1.53 -0.49 15.35
CA SER A 19 1.51 -1.56 14.34
C SER A 19 0.10 -1.95 13.89
N LYS A 20 -0.96 -1.48 14.57
CA LYS A 20 -2.36 -1.76 14.23
C LYS A 20 -3.04 -0.67 13.41
N CYS A 21 -2.36 0.43 13.08
CA CYS A 21 -2.97 1.53 12.32
C CYS A 21 -3.45 1.12 10.93
N LEU A 22 -2.71 0.22 10.28
CA LEU A 22 -3.02 -0.35 8.97
C LEU A 22 -3.76 -1.68 9.06
N LYS A 23 -4.24 -2.09 10.25
CA LYS A 23 -4.89 -3.38 10.42
C LYS A 23 -6.17 -3.45 9.58
N THR A 24 -6.23 -4.46 8.73
CA THR A 24 -7.43 -4.83 7.97
C THR A 24 -7.97 -6.18 8.45
N GLU A 25 -9.18 -6.53 8.03
CA GLU A 25 -9.77 -7.83 8.30
C GLU A 25 -9.72 -8.69 7.02
N TRP A 26 -9.24 -9.92 7.16
CA TRP A 26 -9.19 -10.89 6.07
C TRP A 26 -9.64 -12.27 6.56
N LYS A 27 -10.31 -13.03 5.69
CA LYS A 27 -10.77 -14.39 6.03
C LYS A 27 -9.58 -15.35 6.03
N GLY A 28 -9.30 -15.92 7.21
CA GLY A 28 -8.25 -16.91 7.41
C GLY A 28 -7.17 -16.44 8.38
N GLN A 29 -6.26 -17.35 8.72
CA GLN A 29 -5.13 -17.04 9.59
C GLN A 29 -4.08 -16.21 8.81
N PRO A 30 -3.44 -15.23 9.48
CA PRO A 30 -2.37 -14.45 8.88
C PRO A 30 -1.20 -15.35 8.47
N MET A 31 -0.56 -15.03 7.36
CA MET A 31 0.61 -15.76 6.88
C MET A 31 1.87 -15.25 7.58
N ASN A 32 2.73 -16.15 8.04
CA ASN A 32 4.03 -15.76 8.57
C ASN A 32 4.93 -15.27 7.42
N ILE A 33 5.38 -14.03 7.50
CA ILE A 33 6.28 -13.38 6.53
C ILE A 33 7.58 -12.92 7.20
N ASP A 34 7.83 -13.36 8.44
CA ASP A 34 8.98 -12.95 9.26
C ASP A 34 10.32 -13.35 8.64
N ASN A 35 10.31 -14.48 7.92
CA ASN A 35 11.48 -15.03 7.23
C ASN A 35 11.77 -14.36 5.87
N ASP A 36 11.00 -13.35 5.46
CA ASP A 36 11.22 -12.68 4.17
C ASP A 36 12.39 -11.69 4.24
N PRO A 37 13.38 -11.74 3.32
CA PRO A 37 14.54 -10.86 3.35
C PRO A 37 14.17 -9.37 3.21
N LEU A 38 12.99 -9.05 2.66
CA LEU A 38 12.53 -7.69 2.44
C LEU A 38 11.73 -7.13 3.63
N ILE A 39 11.52 -7.90 4.69
CA ILE A 39 10.74 -7.46 5.86
C ILE A 39 11.28 -6.16 6.48
N ASN A 40 12.61 -6.01 6.50
CA ASN A 40 13.30 -4.82 7.01
C ASN A 40 13.03 -3.55 6.18
N LYS A 41 12.44 -3.67 4.98
CA LYS A 41 12.03 -2.53 4.14
C LYS A 41 10.59 -2.08 4.43
N LEU A 42 9.82 -2.85 5.20
CA LEU A 42 8.43 -2.55 5.53
C LEU A 42 8.33 -1.98 6.94
N HIS A 43 7.40 -1.05 7.14
CA HIS A 43 7.04 -0.61 8.48
C HIS A 43 6.34 -1.74 9.26
N PRO A 44 6.47 -1.86 10.59
CA PRO A 44 5.79 -2.90 11.38
C PRO A 44 4.27 -2.95 11.13
N ALA A 45 3.63 -1.81 10.86
CA ALA A 45 2.21 -1.77 10.50
C ALA A 45 1.91 -2.40 9.13
N GLU A 46 2.82 -2.25 8.18
CA GLU A 46 2.74 -2.84 6.84
C GLU A 46 3.01 -4.34 6.86
N VAL A 47 3.95 -4.79 7.70
CA VAL A 47 4.21 -6.22 7.93
C VAL A 47 2.94 -6.92 8.42
N VAL A 48 2.24 -6.33 9.40
CA VAL A 48 0.96 -6.87 9.88
C VAL A 48 -0.08 -6.92 8.76
N LEU A 49 -0.19 -5.86 7.96
CA LEU A 49 -1.12 -5.81 6.83
C LEU A 49 -0.80 -6.86 5.75
N ALA A 50 0.45 -6.99 5.36
CA ALA A 50 0.92 -7.98 4.38
C ALA A 50 0.69 -9.41 4.87
N SER A 51 0.96 -9.66 6.15
CA SER A 51 0.70 -10.93 6.83
C SER A 51 -0.80 -11.30 6.81
N ILE A 52 -1.68 -10.36 7.18
CA ILE A 52 -3.15 -10.55 7.15
C ILE A 52 -3.64 -10.83 5.73
N LEU A 53 -3.15 -10.09 4.74
CA LEU A 53 -3.52 -10.26 3.33
C LEU A 53 -2.83 -11.45 2.65
N ARG A 54 -1.97 -12.17 3.39
CA ARG A 54 -1.19 -13.30 2.88
C ARG A 54 -0.44 -12.90 1.61
N LEU A 55 0.29 -11.80 1.69
CA LEU A 55 1.14 -11.26 0.62
C LEU A 55 2.60 -11.35 1.07
N PRO A 56 3.50 -11.95 0.26
CA PRO A 56 4.93 -11.85 0.52
C PRO A 56 5.42 -10.40 0.33
N CYS A 57 6.53 -10.05 0.96
CA CYS A 57 6.98 -8.65 1.04
C CYS A 57 7.29 -8.06 -0.34
N ASN A 58 7.83 -8.86 -1.26
CA ASN A 58 8.09 -8.43 -2.64
C ASN A 58 6.82 -7.97 -3.38
N LEU A 59 5.74 -8.75 -3.31
CA LEU A 59 4.45 -8.45 -3.94
C LEU A 59 3.75 -7.29 -3.26
N TYR A 60 3.89 -7.18 -1.93
CA TYR A 60 3.37 -6.04 -1.19
C TYR A 60 4.06 -4.74 -1.63
N LEU A 61 5.39 -4.71 -1.70
CA LEU A 61 6.16 -3.54 -2.13
C LEU A 61 5.84 -3.15 -3.59
N ASP A 62 5.77 -4.12 -4.51
CA ASP A 62 5.37 -3.87 -5.90
C ASP A 62 3.96 -3.25 -5.97
N SER A 63 3.00 -3.84 -5.27
CA SER A 63 1.62 -3.37 -5.25
C SER A 63 1.48 -1.98 -4.62
N LYS A 64 2.17 -1.75 -3.50
CA LYS A 64 2.21 -0.45 -2.81
C LYS A 64 2.70 0.63 -3.76
N ARG A 65 3.86 0.43 -4.38
CA ARG A 65 4.45 1.42 -5.31
C ARG A 65 3.55 1.70 -6.50
N ARG A 66 2.97 0.66 -7.11
CA ARG A 66 2.05 0.84 -8.25
C ARG A 66 0.80 1.61 -7.87
N LEU A 67 0.23 1.34 -6.70
CA LEU A 67 -0.96 2.03 -6.20
C LEU A 67 -0.71 3.53 -6.08
N PHE A 68 0.41 3.91 -5.46
CA PHE A 68 0.79 5.32 -5.29
C PHE A 68 1.22 5.99 -6.61
N ALA A 69 1.90 5.26 -7.49
CA ALA A 69 2.24 5.76 -8.82
C ALA A 69 0.98 6.07 -9.64
N GLU A 70 -0.02 5.21 -9.62
CA GLU A 70 -1.30 5.49 -10.29
C GLU A 70 -2.05 6.64 -9.61
N LYS A 71 -2.01 6.74 -8.26
CA LYS A 71 -2.57 7.89 -7.54
C LYS A 71 -1.98 9.22 -8.03
N VAL A 72 -0.65 9.31 -8.13
CA VAL A 72 0.04 10.51 -8.65
C VAL A 72 -0.33 10.76 -10.12
N CYS A 73 -0.33 9.72 -10.96
CA CYS A 73 -0.72 9.82 -12.37
C CYS A 73 -2.13 10.40 -12.54
N ARG A 74 -3.10 9.95 -11.72
CA ARG A 74 -4.48 10.48 -11.72
C ARG A 74 -4.53 11.91 -11.22
N LEU A 75 -3.82 12.22 -10.14
CA LEU A 75 -3.77 13.57 -9.60
C LEU A 75 -3.20 14.57 -10.61
N LYS A 76 -2.14 14.21 -11.34
CA LYS A 76 -1.56 15.01 -12.44
C LYS A 76 -2.54 15.30 -13.57
N LYS A 77 -3.48 14.38 -13.81
CA LYS A 77 -4.55 14.54 -14.81
C LYS A 77 -5.78 15.27 -14.26
N GLY A 78 -5.76 15.70 -13.00
CA GLY A 78 -6.93 16.28 -12.32
C GLY A 78 -8.07 15.28 -12.10
N LEU A 79 -7.76 13.97 -12.10
CA LEU A 79 -8.73 12.89 -11.92
C LEU A 79 -8.74 12.38 -10.48
N LEU A 80 -9.93 12.03 -9.99
CA LEU A 80 -10.10 11.35 -8.71
C LEU A 80 -9.53 9.94 -8.78
N PHE A 81 -8.81 9.54 -7.73
CA PHE A 81 -8.29 8.18 -7.58
C PHE A 81 -9.30 7.34 -6.80
N ARG A 82 -9.86 6.32 -7.45
CA ARG A 82 -10.86 5.44 -6.86
C ARG A 82 -10.28 4.06 -6.58
N ARG A 83 -10.99 3.30 -5.75
CA ARG A 83 -10.67 1.90 -5.46
C ARG A 83 -10.48 1.04 -6.72
N THR A 84 -11.28 1.28 -7.77
CA THR A 84 -11.16 0.57 -9.06
C THR A 84 -9.84 0.85 -9.77
N ASP A 85 -9.28 2.05 -9.61
CA ASP A 85 -7.99 2.41 -10.20
C ASP A 85 -6.86 1.71 -9.44
N ALA A 86 -6.93 1.69 -8.11
CA ALA A 86 -6.01 0.92 -7.27
C ALA A 86 -6.03 -0.57 -7.63
N GLN A 87 -7.21 -1.16 -7.83
CA GLN A 87 -7.37 -2.56 -8.24
C GLN A 87 -6.72 -2.84 -9.60
N LYS A 88 -6.87 -1.94 -10.57
CA LYS A 88 -6.25 -2.08 -11.90
C LYS A 88 -4.73 -1.88 -11.87
N ALA A 89 -4.24 -1.02 -10.99
CA ALA A 89 -2.82 -0.72 -10.87
C ALA A 89 -2.04 -1.83 -10.15
N CYS A 90 -2.63 -2.45 -9.14
CA CYS A 90 -1.96 -3.50 -8.37
C CYS A 90 -2.00 -4.84 -9.13
N ARG A 91 -0.84 -5.51 -9.29
CA ARG A 91 -0.74 -6.84 -9.92
C ARG A 91 -1.04 -7.98 -8.92
N ILE A 92 -2.09 -7.84 -8.15
CA ILE A 92 -2.54 -8.83 -7.15
C ILE A 92 -4.04 -9.06 -7.27
N ASP A 93 -4.55 -10.01 -6.49
CA ASP A 93 -5.98 -10.24 -6.35
C ASP A 93 -6.75 -8.95 -6.06
N VAL A 94 -7.87 -8.77 -6.77
CA VAL A 94 -8.69 -7.54 -6.72
C VAL A 94 -9.28 -7.26 -5.34
N ASN A 95 -9.53 -8.30 -4.53
CA ASN A 95 -10.00 -8.13 -3.16
C ASN A 95 -8.85 -7.69 -2.25
N LYS A 96 -7.64 -8.23 -2.43
CA LYS A 96 -6.46 -7.78 -1.68
C LYS A 96 -6.12 -6.33 -1.99
N ALA A 97 -6.13 -5.93 -3.27
CA ALA A 97 -5.91 -4.54 -3.68
C ALA A 97 -6.98 -3.60 -3.10
N SER A 98 -8.24 -4.03 -3.08
CA SER A 98 -9.34 -3.31 -2.43
C SER A 98 -9.08 -3.06 -0.94
N ARG A 99 -8.56 -4.06 -0.22
CA ARG A 99 -8.23 -3.95 1.21
C ARG A 99 -7.02 -3.06 1.47
N LEU A 100 -6.00 -3.11 0.62
CA LEU A 100 -4.87 -2.18 0.67
C LEU A 100 -5.34 -0.74 0.52
N PHE A 101 -6.16 -0.47 -0.51
CA PHE A 101 -6.72 0.86 -0.74
C PHE A 101 -7.48 1.36 0.50
N ALA A 102 -8.38 0.55 1.06
CA ALA A 102 -9.14 0.91 2.25
C ALA A 102 -8.24 1.17 3.48
N ALA A 103 -7.17 0.39 3.65
CA ALA A 103 -6.22 0.59 4.75
C ALA A 103 -5.46 1.92 4.60
N TYR A 104 -5.00 2.26 3.39
CA TYR A 104 -4.30 3.52 3.12
C TYR A 104 -5.24 4.74 3.17
N GLU A 105 -6.47 4.60 2.69
CA GLU A 105 -7.49 5.64 2.80
C GLU A 105 -7.78 5.99 4.26
N LYS A 106 -7.95 4.96 5.10
CA LYS A 106 -8.26 5.11 6.53
C LYS A 106 -7.23 5.95 7.30
N ILE A 107 -5.96 5.89 6.91
CA ILE A 107 -4.87 6.63 7.55
C ILE A 107 -4.53 7.96 6.83
N GLY A 108 -5.30 8.34 5.80
CA GLY A 108 -5.07 9.57 5.05
C GLY A 108 -3.90 9.52 4.05
N TRP A 109 -3.29 8.36 3.81
CA TRP A 109 -2.16 8.25 2.86
C TRP A 109 -2.55 8.53 1.41
N LEU A 110 -3.83 8.39 1.06
CA LEU A 110 -4.35 8.70 -0.27
C LEU A 110 -4.78 10.15 -0.44
N GLU A 111 -4.60 11.01 0.58
CA GLU A 111 -4.90 12.43 0.49
C GLU A 111 -3.95 13.16 -0.47
N ASP A 112 -4.53 14.02 -1.30
CA ASP A 112 -3.82 14.78 -2.35
C ASP A 112 -2.67 15.62 -1.78
N SER A 113 -2.82 16.09 -0.54
CA SER A 113 -1.79 16.84 0.21
C SER A 113 -0.44 16.11 0.28
N ASN A 114 -0.44 14.78 0.36
CA ASN A 114 0.79 13.98 0.41
C ASN A 114 1.55 13.95 -0.93
N PHE A 115 0.84 14.24 -2.03
CA PHE A 115 1.37 14.14 -3.39
C PHE A 115 1.59 15.49 -4.07
N LYS A 116 1.28 16.60 -3.40
CA LYS A 116 1.50 17.96 -3.94
C LYS A 116 2.94 18.21 -4.37
N GLN A 117 3.91 17.58 -3.70
CA GLN A 117 5.33 17.66 -4.06
C GLN A 117 5.69 17.01 -5.41
N TYR A 118 4.79 16.17 -5.95
CA TYR A 118 5.01 15.43 -7.20
C TYR A 118 4.21 15.99 -8.38
N LEU A 119 3.35 16.99 -8.15
CA LEU A 119 2.61 17.72 -9.18
C LEU A 119 3.50 18.76 -9.84
#